data_AF-A0A8K2A7A7-F1
#
_entry.id   AF-A0A8K2A7A7-F1
#
_cell.length_a   1.000
_cell.length_b   1.000
_cell.length_c   1.000
_cell.angle_alpha   90.00
_cell.angle_beta   90.00
_cell.angle_gamma   90.00
#
_symmetry.space_group_name_H-M   'P 1'
#
loop_
_entity.id
_entity.type
_entity.pdbx_description
1 polymer ?
#
loop_
_entity_poly.entity_id
_entity_poly.type
_entity_poly.pdbx_seq_one_letter_code
_entity_poly.pdbx_strand_id
1 'polypeptide(L)'
;MGKQRIADLLSQLQDNHTQELENAAAIYTVAQVAVDALESTPAALAAALPGVGALSKTQLLDQYGSFNGCRKAAKSLGIHFHKTPSWAQLEAAFRYRQVCDRILQMYLNVYPNDDLEGISFELKLRPKSR
;
A
#
# COMPACT_ATOMS: atom_id res chain seq x y z
N MET A 1 -36.15 28.40 -51.57
CA MET A 1 -36.33 27.83 -50.21
C MET A 1 -35.18 26.88 -49.80
N GLY A 2 -34.55 26.11 -50.69
CA GLY A 2 -33.55 25.09 -50.30
C GLY A 2 -32.15 25.61 -49.90
N LYS A 3 -31.62 26.66 -50.54
CA LYS A 3 -30.25 27.15 -50.30
C LYS A 3 -30.04 27.73 -48.89
N GLN A 4 -31.03 28.43 -48.36
CA GLN A 4 -30.96 29.03 -47.04
C GLN A 4 -30.96 27.97 -45.94
N ARG A 5 -31.83 26.96 -46.08
CA ARG A 5 -31.87 25.81 -45.18
C ARG A 5 -30.57 24.99 -45.16
N ILE A 6 -29.87 24.91 -46.30
CA ILE A 6 -28.55 24.26 -46.38
C ILE A 6 -27.49 25.09 -45.64
N ALA A 7 -27.51 26.42 -45.78
CA ALA A 7 -26.60 27.30 -45.04
C ALA A 7 -26.83 27.21 -43.53
N ASP A 8 -28.10 27.18 -43.09
CA ASP A 8 -28.47 27.04 -41.68
C ASP A 8 -27.98 25.69 -41.10
N LEU A 9 -28.12 24.60 -41.84
CA LEU A 9 -27.63 23.27 -41.44
C LEU A 9 -26.10 23.20 -41.36
N LEU A 10 -25.39 23.87 -42.27
CA LEU A 10 -23.93 23.93 -42.25
C LEU A 10 -23.43 24.73 -41.04
N SER A 11 -24.09 25.83 -40.70
CA SER A 11 -23.79 26.61 -39.48
C SER A 11 -23.99 25.74 -38.24
N GLN A 12 -25.12 25.05 -38.14
CA GLN A 12 -25.41 24.15 -37.00
C GLN A 12 -24.39 23.02 -36.86
N LEU A 13 -23.93 22.43 -37.96
CA LEU A 13 -22.88 21.40 -37.92
C LEU A 13 -21.55 21.95 -37.41
N GLN A 14 -21.20 23.18 -37.80
CA GLN A 14 -19.97 23.82 -37.34
C GLN A 14 -20.04 24.16 -35.85
N ASP A 15 -21.18 24.64 -35.37
CA ASP A 15 -21.41 24.94 -33.95
C ASP A 15 -21.36 23.66 -33.11
N ASN A 16 -22.03 22.59 -33.57
CA ASN A 16 -22.00 21.29 -32.91
C ASN A 16 -20.58 20.71 -32.84
N HIS A 17 -19.82 20.79 -33.93
CA HIS A 17 -18.44 20.31 -33.95
C HIS A 17 -17.55 21.07 -32.97
N THR A 18 -17.71 22.38 -32.89
CA THR A 18 -16.97 23.21 -31.92
C THR A 18 -17.32 22.81 -30.50
N GLN A 19 -18.61 22.59 -30.21
CA GLN A 19 -19.09 22.17 -28.91
C GLN A 19 -18.63 20.75 -28.53
N GLU A 20 -18.54 19.83 -29.50
CA GLU A 20 -17.99 18.49 -29.27
C GLU A 20 -16.50 18.54 -28.89
N LEU A 21 -15.72 19.42 -29.51
CA LEU A 21 -14.30 19.60 -29.15
C LEU A 21 -14.13 20.15 -27.72
N GLU A 22 -14.96 21.13 -27.33
CA GLU A 22 -14.94 21.67 -25.96
C GLU A 22 -15.35 20.61 -24.93
N ASN A 23 -16.40 19.84 -25.23
CA ASN A 23 -16.83 18.73 -24.37
C ASN A 23 -15.75 17.65 -24.24
N ALA A 24 -15.08 17.29 -25.33
CA ALA A 24 -14.00 16.32 -25.32
C ALA A 24 -12.80 16.80 -24.49
N ALA A 25 -12.44 18.08 -24.60
CA ALA A 25 -11.38 18.68 -23.79
C ALA A 25 -11.73 18.65 -22.29
N ALA A 26 -12.96 19.00 -21.93
CA ALA A 26 -13.42 18.96 -20.54
C ALA A 26 -13.40 17.53 -19.97
N ILE A 27 -13.88 16.54 -20.74
CA ILE A 27 -13.83 15.13 -20.34
C ILE A 27 -12.38 14.67 -20.14
N TYR A 28 -11.48 15.02 -21.06
CA TYR A 28 -10.08 14.68 -20.96
C TYR A 28 -9.43 15.27 -19.70
N THR A 29 -9.69 16.54 -19.38
CA THR A 29 -9.17 17.17 -18.17
C THR A 29 -9.68 16.50 -16.90
N VAL A 30 -10.98 16.20 -16.81
CA VAL A 30 -11.55 15.50 -15.65
C VAL A 30 -10.97 14.10 -15.51
N ALA A 31 -10.83 13.38 -16.61
CA ALA A 31 -10.22 12.05 -16.63
C ALA A 31 -8.75 12.10 -16.17
N GLN A 32 -7.98 13.09 -16.63
CA GLN A 32 -6.57 13.23 -16.24
C GLN A 32 -6.43 13.53 -14.75
N VAL A 33 -7.26 14.43 -14.20
CA VAL A 33 -7.28 14.71 -12.75
C VAL A 33 -7.62 13.45 -11.94
N ALA A 34 -8.55 12.63 -12.42
CA ALA A 34 -8.91 11.38 -11.77
C ALA A 34 -7.75 10.35 -11.82
N VAL A 35 -7.03 10.26 -12.95
CA VAL A 35 -5.85 9.39 -13.08
C VAL A 35 -4.73 9.85 -12.15
N ASP A 36 -4.41 11.15 -12.13
CA ASP A 36 -3.37 11.71 -11.27
C ASP A 36 -3.70 11.49 -9.77
N ALA A 37 -4.98 11.52 -9.39
CA ALA A 37 -5.45 11.19 -8.04
C ALA A 37 -5.27 9.70 -7.70
N LEU A 38 -5.47 8.79 -8.66
CA LEU A 38 -5.25 7.36 -8.46
C LEU A 38 -3.76 7.02 -8.37
N GLU A 39 -2.91 7.66 -9.18
CA GLU A 39 -1.46 7.44 -9.18
C GLU A 39 -0.76 8.00 -7.94
N SER A 40 -1.35 8.97 -7.24
CA SER A 40 -0.85 9.48 -5.95
C SER A 40 -1.26 8.62 -4.74
N THR A 41 -2.22 7.71 -4.90
CA THR A 41 -2.70 6.79 -3.84
C THR A 41 -1.65 5.82 -3.28
N PRO A 42 -0.74 5.17 -4.06
CA PRO A 42 0.25 4.25 -3.50
C PRO A 42 1.25 4.92 -2.54
N ALA A 43 1.52 6.23 -2.69
CA ALA A 43 2.39 6.98 -1.78
C ALA A 43 1.72 7.25 -0.42
N ALA A 44 0.39 7.48 -0.41
CA ALA A 44 -0.37 7.69 0.81
C ALA A 44 -0.50 6.42 1.66
N LEU A 45 -0.61 5.25 1.02
CA LEU A 45 -0.65 3.95 1.73
C LEU A 45 0.69 3.59 2.39
N ALA A 46 1.82 3.98 1.78
CA ALA A 46 3.14 3.80 2.38
C ALA A 46 3.36 4.68 3.62
N ALA A 47 2.70 5.85 3.69
CA ALA A 47 2.73 6.76 4.84
C ALA A 47 1.83 6.31 6.00
N ALA A 48 0.80 5.50 5.74
CA ALA A 48 -0.14 5.00 6.75
C ALA A 48 0.37 3.77 7.51
N LEU A 49 1.37 3.06 6.99
CA LEU A 49 2.04 2.02 7.76
C LEU A 49 2.90 2.71 8.81
N PRO A 50 2.70 2.39 10.10
CA PRO A 50 3.47 3.03 11.14
C PRO A 50 4.95 2.76 10.88
N GLY A 51 5.71 3.81 10.61
CA GLY A 51 7.14 3.74 10.32
C GLY A 51 7.85 3.04 11.47
N VAL A 52 8.10 1.74 11.32
CA VAL A 52 8.98 1.02 12.20
C VAL A 52 10.38 1.44 11.79
N GLY A 53 11.02 2.22 12.67
CA GLY A 53 12.39 2.70 12.49
C GLY A 53 13.30 1.57 12.02
N ALA A 54 14.27 1.91 11.19
CA ALA A 54 15.18 0.94 10.62
C ALA A 54 15.88 0.15 11.74
N LEU A 55 15.36 -1.05 12.04
CA LEU A 55 16.04 -2.03 12.88
C LEU A 55 17.27 -2.49 12.13
N SER A 56 18.38 -1.83 12.43
CA SER A 56 19.69 -2.23 11.96
C SER A 56 20.20 -3.41 12.78
N LYS A 57 21.07 -4.21 12.19
CA LYS A 57 21.85 -5.26 12.84
C LYS A 57 22.46 -4.81 14.17
N THR A 58 22.90 -3.56 14.25
CA THR A 58 23.47 -3.01 15.49
C THR A 58 22.44 -2.96 16.60
N GLN A 59 21.22 -2.52 16.33
CA GLN A 59 20.13 -2.50 17.32
C GLN A 59 19.71 -3.92 17.75
N LEU A 60 19.70 -4.88 16.82
CA LEU A 60 19.43 -6.28 17.15
C LEU A 60 20.55 -6.90 17.99
N LEU A 61 21.81 -6.55 17.70
CA LEU A 61 22.95 -6.97 18.51
C LEU A 61 22.94 -6.32 19.90
N ASP A 62 22.55 -5.05 20.01
CA ASP A 62 22.46 -4.36 21.30
C ASP A 62 21.32 -4.93 22.15
N GLN A 63 20.18 -5.27 21.53
CA GLN A 63 19.01 -5.82 22.24
C GLN A 63 19.20 -7.29 22.65
N TYR A 64 19.79 -8.12 21.78
CA TYR A 64 19.82 -9.58 21.96
C TYR A 64 21.23 -10.14 22.16
N GLY A 65 22.26 -9.29 22.15
CA GLY A 65 23.67 -9.58 22.42
C GLY A 65 24.40 -10.39 21.34
N SER A 66 23.72 -11.31 20.67
CA SER A 66 24.34 -12.19 19.67
C SER A 66 23.36 -12.61 18.59
N PHE A 67 23.91 -13.08 17.47
CA PHE A 67 23.13 -13.67 16.38
C PHE A 67 22.28 -14.86 16.85
N ASN A 68 22.82 -15.70 17.74
CA ASN A 68 22.08 -16.81 18.32
C ASN A 68 21.00 -16.33 19.30
N GLY A 69 21.23 -15.23 20.02
CA GLY A 69 20.22 -14.54 20.81
C GLY A 69 19.06 -14.05 19.95
N CYS A 70 19.36 -13.38 18.83
CA CYS A 70 18.36 -12.94 17.85
C CYS A 70 17.54 -14.10 17.30
N ARG A 71 18.18 -15.24 16.98
CA ARG A 71 17.45 -16.44 16.51
C ARG A 71 16.55 -17.05 17.57
N LYS A 72 16.99 -17.09 18.83
CA LYS A 72 16.16 -17.56 19.95
C LYS A 72 14.96 -16.63 20.18
N ALA A 73 15.19 -15.31 20.18
CA ALA A 73 14.15 -14.30 20.31
C ALA A 73 13.16 -14.35 19.14
N ALA A 74 13.65 -14.53 17.91
CA ALA A 74 12.80 -14.71 16.74
C ALA A 74 11.88 -15.93 16.92
N LYS A 75 12.41 -17.05 17.44
CA LYS A 75 11.62 -18.25 17.73
C LYS A 75 10.56 -18.02 18.80
N SER A 76 10.86 -17.28 19.87
CA SER A 76 9.85 -16.93 20.89
C SER A 76 8.78 -15.98 20.37
N LEU A 77 9.09 -15.18 19.36
CA LEU A 77 8.14 -14.29 18.68
C LEU A 77 7.33 -14.98 17.57
N GLY A 78 7.45 -16.31 17.43
CA GLY A 78 6.76 -17.09 16.38
C GLY A 78 7.35 -16.94 14.99
N ILE A 79 8.56 -16.39 14.87
CA ILE A 79 9.27 -16.25 13.60
C ILE A 79 10.06 -17.53 13.33
N HIS A 80 9.56 -18.34 12.39
CA HIS A 80 10.18 -19.60 11.99
C HIS A 80 10.95 -19.45 10.67
N PHE A 81 12.23 -19.81 10.69
CA PHE A 81 13.08 -19.86 9.49
C PHE A 81 13.29 -21.31 9.07
N HIS A 82 13.12 -21.61 7.77
CA HIS A 82 13.36 -22.95 7.22
C HIS A 82 14.86 -23.31 7.18
N LYS A 83 15.75 -22.31 7.02
CA LYS A 83 17.21 -22.49 6.98
C LYS A 83 17.86 -21.54 7.98
N THR A 84 19.18 -21.67 8.17
CA THR A 84 19.97 -20.69 8.92
C THR A 84 19.77 -19.31 8.29
N PRO A 85 19.12 -18.36 8.97
CA PRO A 85 18.79 -17.08 8.35
C PRO A 85 20.05 -16.25 8.12
N SER A 86 20.04 -15.34 7.15
CA SER A 86 21.06 -14.28 7.08
C SER A 86 20.71 -13.13 8.04
N TRP A 87 21.67 -12.27 8.33
CA TRP A 87 21.40 -11.05 9.13
C TRP A 87 20.31 -10.18 8.50
N ALA A 88 20.33 -10.00 7.18
CA ALA A 88 19.29 -9.25 6.47
C ALA A 88 17.91 -9.91 6.59
N GLN A 89 17.84 -11.24 6.63
CA GLN A 89 16.57 -11.96 6.85
C GLN A 89 16.06 -11.79 8.28
N LEU A 90 16.95 -11.73 9.28
CA LEU A 90 16.55 -11.43 10.66
C LEU A 90 16.03 -9.98 10.76
N GLU A 91 16.77 -9.00 10.26
CA GLU A 91 16.34 -7.59 10.25
C GLU A 91 14.96 -7.43 9.60
N ALA A 92 14.78 -8.02 8.41
CA ALA A 92 13.49 -8.01 7.73
C ALA A 92 12.42 -8.67 8.59
N ALA A 93 12.65 -9.88 9.12
CA ALA A 93 11.67 -10.59 9.92
C ALA A 93 11.24 -9.81 11.18
N PHE A 94 12.19 -9.24 11.92
CA PHE A 94 11.89 -8.42 13.10
C PHE A 94 11.13 -7.16 12.74
N ARG A 95 11.51 -6.48 11.65
CA ARG A 95 10.80 -5.29 11.16
C ARG A 95 9.35 -5.62 10.80
N TYR A 96 9.12 -6.68 10.04
CA TYR A 96 7.77 -7.11 9.66
C TYR A 96 6.95 -7.53 10.89
N ARG A 97 7.55 -8.25 11.84
CA ARG A 97 6.87 -8.63 13.09
C ARG A 97 6.39 -7.41 13.88
N GLN A 98 7.24 -6.40 14.04
CA GLN A 98 6.87 -5.17 14.76
C GLN A 98 5.75 -4.40 14.06
N VAL A 99 5.75 -4.35 12.72
CA VAL A 99 4.64 -3.74 11.97
C VAL A 99 3.35 -4.51 12.23
N CYS A 100 3.39 -5.85 12.17
CA CYS A 100 2.23 -6.68 12.46
C CYS A 100 1.72 -6.46 13.88
N ASP A 101 2.60 -6.44 14.89
CA ASP A 101 2.22 -6.22 16.28
C ASP A 101 1.55 -4.86 16.46
N ARG A 102 2.07 -3.80 15.83
CA ARG A 102 1.48 -2.47 15.91
C ARG A 102 0.12 -2.39 15.20
N ILE A 103 -0.02 -2.99 14.03
CA ILE A 103 -1.32 -3.06 13.31
C ILE A 103 -2.34 -3.81 14.15
N LEU A 104 -1.96 -4.96 14.73
CA LEU A 104 -2.83 -5.75 15.59
C LEU A 104 -3.24 -4.95 16.83
N GLN A 105 -2.31 -4.28 17.50
CA GLN A 105 -2.61 -3.41 18.65
C GLN A 105 -3.56 -2.27 18.26
N MET A 106 -3.32 -1.60 17.13
CA MET A 106 -4.22 -0.56 16.63
C MET A 106 -5.63 -1.12 16.39
N TYR A 107 -5.73 -2.30 15.77
CA TYR A 107 -7.03 -2.91 15.47
C TYR A 107 -7.76 -3.34 16.74
N LEU A 108 -7.06 -4.00 17.68
CA LEU A 108 -7.61 -4.41 18.97
C LEU A 108 -8.05 -3.23 19.83
N ASN A 109 -7.34 -2.10 19.77
CA ASN A 109 -7.73 -0.88 20.47
C ASN A 109 -9.01 -0.26 19.89
N VAL A 110 -9.22 -0.36 18.58
CA VAL A 110 -10.44 0.18 17.92
C VAL A 110 -11.62 -0.78 18.06
N TYR A 111 -11.37 -2.08 18.02
CA TYR A 111 -12.38 -3.14 18.12
C TYR A 111 -11.98 -4.18 19.17
N PRO A 112 -12.11 -3.87 20.47
CA PRO A 112 -11.84 -4.85 21.51
C PRO A 112 -12.88 -5.97 21.43
N ASN A 113 -12.42 -7.21 21.50
CA ASN A 113 -13.27 -8.38 21.55
C ASN A 113 -12.66 -9.40 22.52
N ASP A 114 -13.39 -9.69 23.59
CA ASP A 114 -12.95 -10.58 24.67
C ASP A 114 -12.85 -12.05 24.22
N ASP A 115 -13.53 -12.42 23.12
CA ASP A 115 -13.42 -13.76 22.52
C ASP A 115 -12.07 -14.02 21.83
N LEU A 116 -11.20 -13.01 21.72
CA LEU A 116 -9.86 -13.14 21.15
C LEU A 116 -8.82 -13.66 22.15
N GLU A 117 -9.20 -13.86 23.41
CA GLU A 117 -8.30 -14.35 24.45
C GLU A 117 -7.79 -15.77 24.12
N GLY A 118 -6.48 -15.90 23.93
CA GLY A 118 -5.82 -17.17 23.61
C GLY A 118 -5.71 -17.49 22.11
N ILE A 119 -6.20 -16.62 21.21
CA ILE A 119 -6.05 -16.84 19.76
C ILE A 119 -4.66 -16.39 19.30
N SER A 120 -3.89 -17.33 18.73
CA SER A 120 -2.60 -17.06 18.11
C SER A 120 -2.70 -17.23 16.60
N PHE A 121 -2.23 -16.24 15.84
CA PHE A 121 -2.17 -16.32 14.39
C PHE A 121 -0.72 -16.55 13.93
N GLU A 122 -0.50 -17.59 13.13
CA GLU A 122 0.77 -17.81 12.43
C GLU A 122 0.72 -17.20 11.03
N LEU A 123 1.51 -16.16 10.80
CA LEU A 123 1.68 -15.54 9.48
C LEU A 123 2.87 -16.16 8.75
N LYS A 124 2.60 -16.89 7.67
CA LYS A 124 3.63 -17.42 6.78
C LYS A 124 3.90 -16.44 5.65
N LEU A 125 5.00 -15.69 5.77
CA LEU A 125 5.50 -14.84 4.69
C LEU A 125 6.01 -15.72 3.55
N ARG A 126 5.25 -15.81 2.44
CA ARG A 126 5.76 -16.39 1.18
C ARG A 126 6.40 -15.26 0.36
N PRO A 127 7.74 -15.18 0.24
CA PRO A 127 8.33 -14.24 -0.69
C PRO A 127 7.91 -14.61 -2.11
N LYS A 128 7.48 -13.60 -2.88
CA LYS A 128 7.13 -13.73 -4.29
C LYS A 128 8.37 -14.25 -5.02
N SER A 129 8.30 -15.48 -5.55
CA SER A 129 9.31 -15.98 -6.47
C SER A 129 9.32 -15.07 -7.68
N ARG A 130 10.36 -14.25 -7.81
CA ARG A 130 10.72 -13.65 -9.09
C ARG A 130 11.41 -14.70 -9.94
#